data_AF-A0A117SNI3-F1
#
_entry.id   AF-A0A117SNI3-F1
#
_cell.length_a   1.000
_cell.length_b   1.000
_cell.length_c   1.000
_cell.angle_alpha   90.00
_cell.angle_beta   90.00
_cell.angle_gamma   90.00
#
_symmetry.space_group_name_H-M   'P 1'
#
loop_
_entity.id
_entity.type
_entity.pdbx_description
1 polymer ?
#
loop_
_entity_poly.entity_id
_entity_poly.type
_entity_poly.pdbx_seq_one_letter_code
_entity_poly.pdbx_strand_id
1 'polypeptide(L)'
;MDDLDFLERGVEYIRWSLLIVSIDALSIAALLIISLLITPLATYILTVILFYFLLISTVIPYALIAILWLLGFRDLARYDGRYTLGFVGAIIAMVSYFMNIVYMGYLVINMLVGNLLIPKPVITQPLILIRNQFLIVFSLYLPLPVFASLILGIAGSVLSMIALYRLSRDFASPSTRLGSIITIIGILLIELQPLSTALIGVGTALLFPGLNNVLTNAEKQELNL
;
A
#
# COMPACT_ATOMS: atom_id res chain seq x y z
N MET A 1 3.36 -28.76 15.42
CA MET A 1 2.26 -28.89 14.44
C MET A 1 1.29 -27.71 14.51
N ASP A 2 0.39 -27.58 15.49
CA ASP A 2 -0.62 -26.48 15.50
C ASP A 2 -0.05 -25.06 15.37
N ASP A 3 1.13 -24.77 15.97
CA ASP A 3 1.75 -23.44 15.91
C ASP A 3 2.36 -23.13 14.54
N LEU A 4 2.98 -24.13 13.88
CA LEU A 4 3.57 -23.95 12.55
C LEU A 4 2.48 -23.68 11.50
N ASP A 5 1.31 -24.30 11.66
CA ASP A 5 0.15 -24.07 10.79
C ASP A 5 -0.36 -22.61 10.85
N PHE A 6 -0.19 -21.91 11.98
CA PHE A 6 -0.49 -20.47 12.06
C PHE A 6 0.57 -19.63 11.34
N LEU A 7 1.84 -19.99 11.44
CA LEU A 7 2.92 -19.35 10.70
C LEU A 7 2.72 -19.51 9.19
N GLU A 8 2.45 -20.73 8.73
CA GLU A 8 2.29 -21.05 7.30
C GLU A 8 1.12 -20.27 6.68
N ARG A 9 -0.08 -20.38 7.26
CA ARG A 9 -1.25 -19.63 6.80
C ARG A 9 -1.04 -18.13 6.85
N GLY A 10 -0.45 -17.64 7.95
CA GLY A 10 -0.16 -16.22 8.14
C GLY A 10 0.74 -15.68 7.04
N VAL A 11 1.84 -16.39 6.76
CA VAL A 11 2.78 -16.04 5.69
C VAL A 11 2.13 -16.15 4.31
N GLU A 12 1.31 -17.18 4.05
CA GLU A 12 0.65 -17.37 2.76
C GLU A 12 -0.30 -16.22 2.43
N TYR A 13 -1.15 -15.81 3.38
CA TYR A 13 -2.03 -14.65 3.19
C TYR A 13 -1.24 -13.37 2.90
N ILE A 14 -0.14 -13.15 3.62
CA ILE A 14 0.73 -11.98 3.40
C ILE A 14 1.38 -12.05 2.01
N ARG A 15 1.86 -13.22 1.58
CA ARG A 15 2.42 -13.40 0.23
C ARG A 15 1.43 -13.03 -0.86
N TRP A 16 0.20 -13.54 -0.80
CA TRP A 16 -0.82 -13.22 -1.79
C TRP A 16 -1.15 -11.73 -1.83
N SER A 17 -1.28 -11.10 -0.66
CA SER A 17 -1.52 -9.65 -0.60
C SER A 17 -0.37 -8.82 -1.18
N LEU A 18 0.89 -9.20 -0.91
CA LEU A 18 2.08 -8.55 -1.45
C LEU A 18 2.19 -8.68 -2.96
N LEU A 19 1.80 -9.84 -3.52
CA LEU A 19 1.79 -10.05 -4.96
C LEU A 19 0.82 -9.06 -5.63
N ILE A 20 -0.39 -8.92 -5.10
CA ILE A 20 -1.37 -7.94 -5.61
C ILE A 20 -0.82 -6.51 -5.51
N VAL A 21 -0.28 -6.13 -4.34
CA VAL A 21 0.31 -4.80 -4.13
C VAL A 21 1.46 -4.54 -5.11
N SER A 22 2.33 -5.51 -5.34
CA SER A 22 3.48 -5.36 -6.24
C SER A 22 3.06 -5.12 -7.69
N ILE A 23 2.11 -5.91 -8.20
CA ILE A 23 1.61 -5.78 -9.57
C ILE A 23 0.93 -4.43 -9.74
N ASP A 24 0.10 -4.02 -8.77
CA ASP A 24 -0.61 -2.74 -8.82
C ASP A 24 0.39 -1.56 -8.79
N ALA A 25 1.31 -1.57 -7.82
CA ALA A 25 2.31 -0.51 -7.66
C ALA A 25 3.23 -0.39 -8.88
N LEU A 26 3.72 -1.51 -9.43
CA LEU A 26 4.57 -1.48 -10.61
C LEU A 26 3.82 -1.04 -11.86
N SER A 27 2.56 -1.44 -12.00
CA SER A 27 1.69 -1.01 -13.10
C SER A 27 1.43 0.49 -13.04
N ILE A 28 1.09 1.03 -11.86
CA ILE A 28 0.92 2.47 -11.63
C ILE A 28 2.23 3.22 -11.90
N ALA A 29 3.36 2.73 -11.39
CA ALA A 29 4.66 3.35 -11.62
C ALA A 29 5.02 3.39 -13.11
N ALA A 30 4.80 2.30 -13.84
CA ALA A 30 5.02 2.24 -15.28
C ALA A 30 4.12 3.23 -16.03
N LEU A 31 2.83 3.30 -15.69
CA LEU A 31 1.88 4.24 -16.28
C LEU A 31 2.29 5.70 -16.01
N LEU A 32 2.72 6.03 -14.80
CA LEU A 32 3.21 7.37 -14.45
C LEU A 32 4.49 7.70 -15.24
N ILE A 33 5.43 6.76 -15.36
CA ILE A 33 6.65 6.97 -16.15
C ILE A 33 6.32 7.18 -17.63
N ILE A 34 5.43 6.36 -18.20
CA ILE A 34 4.96 6.51 -19.59
C ILE A 34 4.29 7.88 -19.77
N SER A 35 3.48 8.34 -18.81
CA SER A 35 2.80 9.63 -18.89
C SER A 35 3.77 10.83 -18.97
N LEU A 36 4.98 10.69 -18.40
CA LEU A 36 6.05 11.69 -18.48
C LEU A 36 6.77 11.71 -19.83
N LEU A 37 6.62 10.66 -20.64
CA LEU A 37 7.31 10.49 -21.92
C LEU A 37 6.45 10.90 -23.13
N ILE A 38 5.19 11.27 -22.92
CA ILE A 38 4.23 11.60 -23.99
C ILE A 38 3.93 13.11 -24.03
N THR A 39 3.40 13.60 -25.14
CA THR A 39 2.92 14.98 -25.30
C THR A 39 1.84 15.35 -24.26
N PRO A 40 1.78 16.62 -23.80
CA PRO A 40 0.88 17.05 -22.73
C PRO A 40 -0.61 16.74 -22.96
N LEU A 41 -1.07 16.77 -24.22
CA LEU A 41 -2.44 16.43 -24.59
C LEU A 41 -2.76 14.94 -24.35
N ALA A 42 -1.81 14.06 -24.66
CA ALA A 42 -1.98 12.63 -24.44
C ALA A 42 -1.76 12.24 -22.97
N THR A 43 -0.94 12.98 -22.21
CA THR A 43 -0.88 12.89 -20.74
C THR A 43 -2.23 13.22 -20.11
N TYR A 44 -2.93 14.26 -20.59
CA TYR A 44 -4.28 14.60 -20.12
C TYR A 44 -5.29 13.48 -20.39
N ILE A 45 -5.34 12.97 -21.62
CA ILE A 45 -6.25 11.86 -21.99
C ILE A 45 -5.96 10.61 -21.16
N LEU A 46 -4.68 10.26 -21.00
CA LEU A 46 -4.25 9.13 -20.18
C LEU A 46 -4.66 9.33 -18.71
N THR A 47 -4.51 10.53 -18.16
CA THR A 47 -4.89 10.85 -16.78
C THR A 47 -6.39 10.69 -16.56
N VAL A 48 -7.23 11.11 -17.52
CA VAL A 48 -8.68 10.93 -17.46
C VAL A 48 -9.06 9.45 -17.52
N ILE A 49 -8.45 8.67 -18.42
CA ILE A 49 -8.68 7.22 -18.51
C ILE A 49 -8.27 6.52 -17.21
N LEU A 50 -7.10 6.87 -16.67
CA LEU A 50 -6.60 6.35 -15.40
C LEU A 50 -7.53 6.72 -14.24
N PHE A 51 -8.08 7.92 -14.19
CA PHE A 51 -8.99 8.34 -13.12
C PHE A 51 -10.25 7.46 -13.05
N TYR A 52 -10.87 7.15 -14.19
CA TYR A 52 -12.05 6.27 -14.24
C TYR A 52 -11.70 4.79 -14.02
N PHE A 53 -10.56 4.32 -14.55
CA PHE A 53 -10.12 2.94 -14.38
C PHE A 53 -9.66 2.66 -12.94
N LEU A 54 -8.93 3.59 -12.31
CA LEU A 54 -8.49 3.49 -10.92
C LEU A 54 -9.68 3.34 -9.98
N LEU A 55 -10.75 4.12 -10.15
CA LEU A 55 -11.85 4.12 -9.17
C LEU A 55 -12.55 2.74 -9.06
N ILE A 56 -12.61 1.99 -10.16
CA ILE A 56 -13.18 0.64 -10.19
C ILE A 56 -12.12 -0.42 -9.86
N SER A 57 -10.89 -0.27 -10.35
CA SER A 57 -9.82 -1.24 -10.12
C SER A 57 -9.16 -1.12 -8.74
N THR A 58 -9.39 -0.06 -7.97
CA THR A 58 -8.77 0.13 -6.65
C THR A 58 -9.66 -0.29 -5.49
N VAL A 59 -10.98 -0.39 -5.64
CA VAL A 59 -11.81 -0.73 -4.47
C VAL A 59 -11.71 -2.22 -4.15
N ILE A 60 -11.96 -3.09 -5.13
CA ILE A 60 -12.05 -4.54 -4.88
C ILE A 60 -10.68 -5.15 -4.50
N PRO A 61 -9.57 -4.87 -5.23
CA PRO A 61 -8.27 -5.43 -4.87
C PRO A 61 -7.75 -4.94 -3.52
N TYR A 62 -8.03 -3.68 -3.14
CA TYR A 62 -7.57 -3.15 -1.86
C TYR A 62 -8.39 -3.68 -0.67
N ALA A 63 -9.68 -3.97 -0.85
CA ALA A 63 -10.46 -4.69 0.17
C ALA A 63 -9.90 -6.09 0.39
N LEU A 64 -9.57 -6.80 -0.69
CA LEU A 64 -8.95 -8.13 -0.62
C LEU A 64 -7.57 -8.05 0.05
N ILE A 65 -6.73 -7.09 -0.33
CA ILE A 65 -5.43 -6.84 0.33
C ILE A 65 -5.66 -6.62 1.82
N ALA A 66 -6.56 -5.72 2.23
CA ALA A 66 -6.80 -5.42 3.64
C ALA A 66 -7.24 -6.65 4.45
N ILE A 67 -8.10 -7.50 3.87
CA ILE A 67 -8.55 -8.74 4.50
C ILE A 67 -7.39 -9.74 4.63
N LEU A 68 -6.67 -10.01 3.54
CA LEU A 68 -5.52 -10.93 3.55
C LEU A 68 -4.42 -10.44 4.51
N TRP A 69 -4.16 -9.14 4.54
CA TRP A 69 -3.21 -8.50 5.44
C TRP A 69 -3.62 -8.72 6.90
N LEU A 70 -4.90 -8.48 7.21
CA LEU A 70 -5.42 -8.66 8.57
C LEU A 70 -5.40 -10.13 9.01
N LEU A 71 -5.84 -11.07 8.17
CA LEU A 71 -5.78 -12.51 8.46
C LEU A 71 -4.33 -12.98 8.63
N GLY A 72 -3.45 -12.54 7.75
CA GLY A 72 -2.03 -12.88 7.75
C GLY A 72 -1.33 -12.47 9.04
N PHE A 73 -1.45 -11.20 9.43
CA PHE A 73 -0.83 -10.70 10.64
C PHE A 73 -1.53 -11.18 11.92
N ARG A 74 -2.83 -11.49 11.88
CA ARG A 74 -3.52 -12.15 13.00
C ARG A 74 -2.90 -13.50 13.29
N ASP A 75 -2.68 -14.30 12.26
CA ASP A 75 -2.17 -15.66 12.41
C ASP A 75 -0.68 -15.64 12.79
N LEU A 76 0.11 -14.69 12.26
CA LEU A 76 1.48 -14.43 12.76
C LEU A 76 1.50 -14.02 14.24
N ALA A 77 0.58 -13.16 14.69
CA ALA A 77 0.51 -12.73 16.08
C ALA A 77 0.07 -13.86 17.02
N ARG A 78 -0.66 -14.87 16.51
CA ARG A 78 -1.00 -16.09 17.24
C ARG A 78 0.19 -17.04 17.34
N TYR A 79 0.97 -17.17 16.27
CA TYR A 79 2.20 -17.96 16.28
C TYR A 79 3.20 -17.43 17.33
N ASP A 80 3.43 -16.11 17.35
CA ASP A 80 4.24 -15.48 18.39
C ASP A 80 3.79 -14.04 18.65
N GLY A 81 3.60 -13.71 19.94
CA GLY A 81 3.20 -12.37 20.38
C GLY A 81 4.16 -11.25 19.95
N ARG A 82 5.41 -11.57 19.58
CA ARG A 82 6.37 -10.62 19.02
C ARG A 82 5.95 -10.03 17.67
N TYR A 83 4.99 -10.64 16.98
CA TYR A 83 4.44 -10.15 15.70
C TYR A 83 3.14 -9.34 15.84
N THR A 84 2.63 -9.15 17.06
CA THR A 84 1.42 -8.33 17.35
C THR A 84 1.48 -6.92 16.78
N LEU A 85 2.66 -6.33 16.71
CA LEU A 85 2.87 -5.01 16.12
C LEU A 85 2.43 -4.97 14.64
N GLY A 86 2.62 -6.05 13.88
CA GLY A 86 2.15 -6.14 12.51
C GLY A 86 0.64 -6.24 12.42
N PHE A 87 0.00 -6.93 13.36
CA PHE A 87 -1.46 -7.01 13.44
C PHE A 87 -2.10 -5.66 13.77
N VAL A 88 -1.54 -4.92 14.73
CA VAL A 88 -1.94 -3.54 15.01
C VAL A 88 -1.77 -2.68 13.75
N GLY A 89 -0.66 -2.83 13.04
CA GLY A 89 -0.44 -2.16 11.76
C GLY A 89 -1.52 -2.46 10.73
N ALA A 90 -1.91 -3.73 10.59
CA ALA A 90 -2.96 -4.17 9.68
C ALA A 90 -4.33 -3.56 10.02
N ILE A 91 -4.69 -3.49 11.30
CA ILE A 91 -5.94 -2.84 11.75
C ILE A 91 -5.93 -1.35 11.38
N ILE A 92 -4.82 -0.64 11.64
CA ILE A 92 -4.71 0.79 11.32
C ILE A 92 -4.84 1.01 9.80
N ALA A 93 -4.17 0.18 8.99
CA ALA A 93 -4.26 0.25 7.53
C ALA A 93 -5.69 -0.02 7.03
N MET A 94 -6.39 -0.98 7.62
CA MET A 94 -7.79 -1.26 7.30
C MET A 94 -8.70 -0.07 7.64
N VAL A 95 -8.55 0.53 8.81
CA VAL A 95 -9.32 1.72 9.21
C VAL A 95 -9.06 2.89 8.24
N SER A 96 -7.80 3.13 7.89
CA SER A 96 -7.40 4.12 6.88
C SER A 96 -8.15 3.91 5.55
N TYR A 97 -8.20 2.66 5.07
CA TYR A 97 -8.91 2.30 3.84
C TYR A 97 -10.41 2.59 3.92
N PHE A 98 -11.08 2.17 5.00
CA PHE A 98 -12.53 2.43 5.16
C PHE A 98 -12.85 3.91 5.34
N MET A 99 -12.00 4.68 6.04
CA MET A 99 -12.16 6.14 6.11
C MET A 99 -12.14 6.78 4.72
N ASN A 100 -11.26 6.31 3.83
CA ASN A 100 -11.16 6.82 2.48
C ASN A 100 -12.41 6.44 1.65
N ILE A 101 -12.89 5.20 1.76
CA ILE A 101 -14.14 4.77 1.09
C ILE A 101 -15.33 5.61 1.54
N VAL A 102 -15.51 5.79 2.86
CA VAL A 102 -16.64 6.56 3.40
C VAL A 102 -16.58 8.00 2.90
N TYR A 103 -15.40 8.60 2.87
CA TYR A 103 -15.21 9.95 2.36
C TYR A 103 -15.52 10.05 0.85
N MET A 104 -15.03 9.10 0.05
CA MET A 104 -15.35 9.05 -1.38
C MET A 104 -16.85 8.82 -1.63
N GLY A 105 -17.50 7.95 -0.86
CA GLY A 105 -18.95 7.75 -0.92
C GLY A 105 -19.72 9.02 -0.59
N TYR A 106 -19.31 9.75 0.45
CA TYR A 106 -19.87 11.06 0.79
C TYR A 106 -19.73 12.07 -0.35
N LEU A 107 -18.56 12.16 -0.99
CA LEU A 107 -18.35 13.04 -2.14
C LEU A 107 -19.25 12.68 -3.33
N VAL A 108 -19.34 11.39 -3.66
CA VAL A 108 -20.19 10.90 -4.76
C VAL A 108 -21.67 11.21 -4.50
N ILE A 109 -22.16 10.96 -3.28
CA ILE A 109 -23.55 11.27 -2.90
C ILE A 109 -23.84 12.76 -3.05
N ASN A 110 -22.95 13.63 -2.55
CA ASN A 110 -23.15 15.08 -2.68
C ASN A 110 -23.14 15.53 -4.14
N MET A 111 -22.27 14.95 -4.97
CA MET A 111 -22.24 15.22 -6.41
C MET A 111 -23.55 14.80 -7.10
N LEU A 112 -24.11 13.64 -6.75
CA LEU A 112 -25.38 13.14 -7.28
C LEU A 112 -26.58 14.01 -6.85
N VAL A 113 -26.53 14.62 -5.66
CA VAL A 113 -27.56 15.53 -5.13
C VAL A 113 -27.40 16.96 -5.65
N GLY A 114 -26.38 17.23 -6.48
CA GLY A 114 -26.11 18.57 -7.05
C GLY A 114 -25.40 19.53 -6.10
N ASN A 115 -25.01 19.07 -4.90
CA ASN A 115 -24.15 19.80 -3.98
C ASN A 115 -22.69 19.62 -4.40
N LEU A 116 -22.19 20.52 -5.26
CA LEU A 116 -20.78 20.62 -5.58
C LEU A 116 -19.99 21.08 -4.34
N LEU A 117 -19.61 20.11 -3.50
CA LEU A 117 -18.67 20.30 -2.39
C LEU A 117 -17.21 20.41 -2.85
N ILE A 118 -16.96 20.16 -4.14
CA ILE A 118 -15.64 20.37 -4.72
C ILE A 118 -15.40 21.89 -4.73
N PRO A 119 -14.42 22.42 -3.97
CA PRO A 119 -14.03 23.80 -4.14
C PRO A 119 -13.68 23.97 -5.61
N LYS A 120 -14.39 24.86 -6.30
CA LYS A 120 -14.12 25.15 -7.72
C LYS A 120 -12.61 25.37 -7.82
N PRO A 121 -11.86 24.56 -8.57
CA PRO A 121 -10.46 24.88 -8.80
C PRO A 121 -10.49 26.26 -9.43
N VAL A 122 -9.94 27.24 -8.72
CA VAL A 122 -9.68 28.56 -9.29
C VAL A 122 -8.57 28.28 -10.29
N ILE A 123 -8.96 27.90 -11.51
CA ILE A 123 -8.06 27.74 -12.65
C ILE A 123 -7.67 29.15 -13.07
N THR A 124 -6.86 29.81 -12.24
CA THR A 124 -6.11 30.99 -12.63
C THR A 124 -4.77 30.50 -13.18
N GLN A 125 -4.79 30.24 -14.48
CA GLN A 125 -3.67 30.32 -15.42
C GLN A 125 -2.52 29.27 -15.39
N PRO A 126 -1.88 29.07 -16.55
CA PRO A 126 -1.03 27.91 -16.84
C PRO A 126 0.42 28.20 -16.42
N LEU A 127 0.74 28.06 -15.14
CA LEU A 127 2.13 28.17 -14.64
C LEU A 127 2.49 27.13 -13.57
N ILE A 128 1.55 26.26 -13.17
CA ILE A 128 1.76 25.14 -12.23
C ILE A 128 2.40 23.93 -12.95
N LEU A 129 3.21 24.19 -13.98
CA LEU A 129 3.82 23.17 -14.84
C LEU A 129 5.29 22.87 -14.49
N ILE A 130 5.80 23.39 -13.36
CA ILE A 130 7.20 23.17 -13.00
C ILE A 130 7.31 22.56 -11.60
N ARG A 131 7.03 21.24 -11.60
CA ARG A 131 7.80 20.22 -10.89
C ARG A 131 7.60 20.02 -9.37
N ASN A 132 7.05 20.96 -8.59
CA ASN A 132 6.94 20.78 -7.12
C ASN A 132 5.66 21.31 -6.44
N GLN A 133 4.67 21.81 -7.19
CA GLN A 133 3.53 22.54 -6.58
C GLN A 133 2.19 21.81 -6.56
N PHE A 134 2.02 20.70 -7.28
CA PHE A 134 0.79 19.91 -7.17
C PHE A 134 0.56 19.45 -5.72
N LEU A 135 1.62 19.08 -5.01
CA LEU A 135 1.51 18.56 -3.64
C LEU A 135 1.34 19.64 -2.56
N ILE A 136 1.92 20.83 -2.69
CA ILE A 136 1.71 21.93 -1.73
C ILE A 136 0.29 22.48 -1.84
N VAL A 137 -0.27 22.52 -3.05
CA VAL A 137 -1.66 22.91 -3.28
C VAL A 137 -2.62 21.78 -2.90
N PHE A 138 -2.27 20.51 -3.12
CA PHE A 138 -3.09 19.39 -2.62
C PHE A 138 -3.01 19.22 -1.09
N SER A 139 -1.88 19.50 -0.43
CA SER A 139 -1.73 19.35 1.03
C SER A 139 -2.40 20.47 1.83
N LEU A 140 -2.48 21.68 1.28
CA LEU A 140 -3.24 22.79 1.86
C LEU A 140 -4.77 22.65 1.68
N TYR A 141 -5.22 21.79 0.77
CA TYR A 141 -6.64 21.57 0.46
C TYR A 141 -7.10 20.12 0.59
N LEU A 142 -6.24 19.24 1.12
CA LEU A 142 -6.58 17.83 1.34
C LEU A 142 -7.66 17.80 2.41
N PRO A 143 -8.87 17.29 2.09
CA PRO A 143 -9.92 17.17 3.08
C PRO A 143 -9.37 16.42 4.28
N LEU A 144 -9.58 16.94 5.50
CA LEU A 144 -9.06 16.38 6.74
C LEU A 144 -9.20 14.84 6.83
N PRO A 145 -10.31 14.21 6.37
CA PRO A 145 -10.43 12.75 6.35
C PRO A 145 -9.41 12.04 5.47
N VAL A 146 -9.04 12.61 4.32
CA VAL A 146 -8.07 12.04 3.39
C VAL A 146 -6.65 12.17 3.95
N PHE A 147 -6.33 13.32 4.56
CA PHE A 147 -5.05 13.50 5.24
C PHE A 147 -4.89 12.54 6.43
N ALA A 148 -5.92 12.41 7.27
CA ALA A 148 -5.93 11.45 8.37
C ALA A 148 -5.80 10.01 7.88
N SER A 149 -6.53 9.65 6.82
CA SER A 149 -6.42 8.34 6.17
C SER A 149 -5.00 8.08 5.67
N LEU A 150 -4.35 9.05 5.02
CA LEU A 150 -2.97 8.92 4.54
C LEU A 150 -1.98 8.66 5.69
N ILE A 151 -2.02 9.45 6.77
CA ILE A 151 -1.14 9.26 7.93
C ILE A 151 -1.35 7.88 8.55
N LEU A 152 -2.60 7.48 8.76
CA LEU A 152 -2.93 6.16 9.31
C LEU A 152 -2.46 5.05 8.37
N GLY A 153 -2.62 5.22 7.06
CA GLY A 153 -2.18 4.27 6.04
C GLY A 153 -0.66 4.07 6.08
N ILE A 154 0.11 5.16 6.16
CA ILE A 154 1.57 5.14 6.32
C ILE A 154 1.94 4.42 7.62
N ALA A 155 1.36 4.83 8.75
CA ALA A 155 1.67 4.25 10.05
C ALA A 155 1.38 2.74 10.10
N GLY A 156 0.18 2.34 9.65
CA GLY A 156 -0.23 0.93 9.64
C GLY A 156 0.64 0.05 8.74
N SER A 157 0.98 0.55 7.56
CA SER A 157 1.83 -0.16 6.61
C SER A 157 3.26 -0.29 7.13
N VAL A 158 3.84 0.77 7.72
CA VAL A 158 5.18 0.74 8.31
C VAL A 158 5.26 -0.25 9.46
N LEU A 159 4.28 -0.26 10.38
CA LEU A 159 4.24 -1.22 11.48
C LEU A 159 4.19 -2.67 10.96
N SER A 160 3.34 -2.93 9.96
CA SER A 160 3.26 -4.24 9.30
C SER A 160 4.60 -4.67 8.70
N MET A 161 5.30 -3.77 8.01
CA MET A 161 6.61 -4.06 7.42
C MET A 161 7.71 -4.23 8.47
N ILE A 162 7.64 -3.56 9.62
CA ILE A 162 8.56 -3.80 10.75
C ILE A 162 8.39 -5.22 11.28
N ALA A 163 7.16 -5.73 11.34
CA ALA A 163 6.91 -7.12 11.73
C ALA A 163 7.50 -8.13 10.73
N LEU A 164 7.40 -7.88 9.41
CA LEU A 164 8.06 -8.70 8.40
C LEU A 164 9.59 -8.59 8.45
N TYR A 165 10.11 -7.40 8.74
CA TYR A 165 11.53 -7.21 8.98
C TYR A 165 12.01 -8.02 10.19
N ARG A 166 11.22 -8.09 11.27
CA ARG A 166 11.53 -8.94 12.42
C ARG A 166 11.48 -10.42 12.05
N LEU A 167 10.43 -10.86 11.36
CA LEU A 167 10.30 -12.23 10.84
C LEU A 167 11.52 -12.64 10.01
N SER A 168 12.06 -11.72 9.21
CA SER A 168 13.29 -11.94 8.42
C SER A 168 14.54 -12.21 9.27
N ARG A 169 14.59 -11.70 10.51
CA ARG A 169 15.70 -11.93 11.44
C ARG A 169 15.55 -13.29 12.11
N ASP A 170 14.35 -13.60 12.58
CA ASP A 170 14.06 -14.85 13.29
C ASP A 170 14.30 -16.09 12.40
N PHE A 171 13.94 -16.00 11.13
CA PHE A 171 14.10 -17.09 10.15
C PHE A 171 15.22 -16.87 9.13
N ALA A 172 16.14 -15.95 9.40
CA ALA A 172 17.32 -15.68 8.57
C ALA A 172 17.01 -15.59 7.05
N SER A 173 16.04 -14.75 6.67
CA SER A 173 15.66 -14.51 5.25
C SER A 173 16.13 -13.12 4.78
N PRO A 174 17.27 -13.01 4.09
CA PRO A 174 17.79 -11.72 3.61
C PRO A 174 16.85 -11.01 2.63
N SER A 175 16.14 -11.76 1.79
CA SER A 175 15.19 -11.19 0.83
C SER A 175 14.01 -10.52 1.53
N THR A 176 13.43 -11.15 2.56
CA THR A 176 12.38 -10.54 3.38
C THR A 176 12.90 -9.30 4.09
N ARG A 177 14.16 -9.34 4.56
CA ARG A 177 14.78 -8.20 5.24
C ARG A 177 14.90 -6.99 4.32
N LEU A 178 15.49 -7.20 3.15
CA LEU A 178 15.73 -6.15 2.17
C LEU A 178 14.42 -5.63 1.57
N GLY A 179 13.50 -6.53 1.22
CA GLY A 179 12.16 -6.17 0.75
C GLY A 179 11.41 -5.30 1.76
N SER A 180 11.40 -5.66 3.04
CA SER A 180 10.75 -4.87 4.09
C SER A 180 11.35 -3.45 4.21
N ILE A 181 12.68 -3.31 4.17
CA ILE A 181 13.36 -2.00 4.24
C ILE A 181 12.99 -1.15 3.02
N ILE A 182 13.10 -1.72 1.82
CA ILE A 182 12.78 -1.01 0.56
C ILE A 182 11.32 -0.54 0.58
N THR A 183 10.39 -1.41 0.99
CA THR A 183 8.99 -1.05 1.08
C THR A 183 8.74 0.03 2.13
N ILE A 184 9.38 -0.02 3.30
CA ILE A 184 9.29 1.06 4.31
C ILE A 184 9.76 2.39 3.72
N ILE A 185 10.91 2.41 3.05
CA ILE A 185 11.43 3.63 2.41
C ILE A 185 10.44 4.12 1.35
N GLY A 186 9.90 3.23 0.52
CA GLY A 186 8.89 3.57 -0.48
C GLY A 186 7.63 4.19 0.15
N ILE A 187 7.13 3.62 1.25
CA ILE A 187 5.97 4.15 1.99
C ILE A 187 6.27 5.53 2.59
N LEU A 188 7.45 5.72 3.19
CA LEU A 188 7.83 7.01 3.80
C LEU A 188 8.03 8.11 2.75
N LEU A 189 8.45 7.72 1.54
CA LEU A 189 8.64 8.62 0.42
C LEU A 189 7.39 8.74 -0.46
N ILE A 190 6.19 8.35 0.00
CA ILE A 190 4.98 8.24 -0.85
C ILE A 190 4.70 9.48 -1.72
N GLU A 191 5.09 10.66 -1.23
CA GLU A 191 4.99 11.95 -1.92
C GLU A 191 5.91 12.11 -3.14
N LEU A 192 6.97 11.30 -3.25
CA LEU A 192 7.94 11.32 -4.35
C LEU A 192 7.56 10.32 -5.45
N GLN A 193 6.39 10.51 -6.06
CA GLN A 193 5.99 9.71 -7.22
C GLN A 193 6.78 10.11 -8.48
N PRO A 194 7.14 9.16 -9.37
CA PRO A 194 6.79 7.73 -9.35
C PRO A 194 7.79 6.85 -8.56
N LEU A 195 8.86 7.44 -8.01
CA LEU A 195 9.94 6.71 -7.33
C LEU A 195 9.41 5.90 -6.14
N SER A 196 8.55 6.49 -5.31
CA SER A 196 7.96 5.84 -4.14
C SER A 196 7.16 4.59 -4.49
N THR A 197 6.26 4.70 -5.48
CA THR A 197 5.44 3.60 -5.99
C THR A 197 6.31 2.49 -6.58
N ALA A 198 7.38 2.84 -7.30
CA ALA A 198 8.34 1.86 -7.80
C ALA A 198 9.07 1.12 -6.66
N LEU A 199 9.51 1.82 -5.61
CA LEU A 199 10.14 1.21 -4.44
C LEU A 199 9.17 0.28 -3.70
N ILE A 200 7.92 0.69 -3.50
CA ILE A 200 6.89 -0.19 -2.91
C ILE A 200 6.71 -1.45 -3.76
N GLY A 201 6.60 -1.30 -5.08
CA GLY A 201 6.46 -2.42 -6.01
C GLY A 201 7.65 -3.39 -5.98
N VAL A 202 8.88 -2.88 -6.05
CA VAL A 202 10.10 -3.70 -5.99
C VAL A 202 10.25 -4.38 -4.62
N GLY A 203 10.05 -3.64 -3.53
CA GLY A 203 10.17 -4.18 -2.18
C GLY A 203 9.16 -5.29 -1.91
N THR A 204 7.90 -5.09 -2.31
CA THR A 204 6.84 -6.11 -2.16
C THR A 204 7.05 -7.32 -3.07
N ALA A 205 7.58 -7.12 -4.28
CA ALA A 205 7.97 -8.22 -5.16
C ALA A 205 9.09 -9.09 -4.56
N LEU A 206 10.06 -8.49 -3.85
CA LEU A 206 11.14 -9.22 -3.16
C LEU A 206 10.67 -9.95 -1.89
N LEU A 207 9.63 -9.43 -1.24
CA LEU A 207 9.03 -10.08 -0.07
C LEU A 207 8.34 -11.39 -0.45
N PHE A 208 7.77 -11.51 -1.65
CA PHE A 208 7.07 -12.73 -2.09
C PHE A 208 7.94 -14.00 -2.05
N PRO A 209 9.10 -14.07 -2.75
CA PRO A 209 10.02 -15.20 -2.62
C PRO A 209 10.73 -15.22 -1.26
N GLY A 210 10.96 -14.07 -0.62
CA GLY A 210 11.59 -13.99 0.69
C GLY A 210 10.78 -14.69 1.79
N LEU A 211 9.46 -14.52 1.76
CA LEU A 211 8.54 -15.17 2.68
C LEU A 211 8.42 -16.67 2.43
N ASN A 212 8.62 -17.14 1.19
CA ASN A 212 8.74 -18.57 0.94
C ASN A 212 9.97 -19.16 1.65
N ASN A 213 11.10 -18.43 1.64
CA ASN A 213 12.30 -18.87 2.37
C ASN A 213 12.09 -18.89 3.89
N VAL A 214 11.23 -18.02 4.43
CA VAL A 214 10.86 -18.06 5.85
C VAL A 214 10.21 -19.39 6.20
N LEU A 215 9.27 -19.87 5.38
CA LEU A 215 8.62 -21.17 5.59
C LEU A 215 9.62 -22.32 5.53
N THR A 216 10.45 -22.37 4.48
CA THR A 216 11.47 -23.41 4.33
C THR A 216 12.47 -23.42 5.50
N ASN A 217 12.80 -22.26 6.05
CA ASN A 217 13.71 -22.17 7.19
C ASN A 217 13.04 -22.54 8.51
N ALA A 218 11.75 -22.22 8.67
CA ALA A 218 10.95 -22.63 9.83
C ALA A 218 10.83 -24.16 9.90
N GLU A 219 10.50 -24.81 8.79
CA GLU A 219 10.44 -26.27 8.69
C GLU A 219 11.78 -26.93 9.05
N LYS A 220 12.89 -26.37 8.55
CA LYS A 220 14.23 -26.86 8.90
C LYS A 220 14.57 -26.68 10.38
N GLN A 221 14.11 -25.60 11.01
CA GLN A 221 14.33 -25.40 12.43
C GLN A 221 13.53 -26.39 13.28
N GLU A 222 12.29 -26.71 12.88
CA GLU A 222 11.47 -27.72 13.57
C GLU A 222 12.03 -29.13 13.42
N LEU A 223 12.53 -29.50 12.23
CA LEU A 223 13.12 -30.83 11.99
C LEU A 223 14.46 -31.08 12.71
N ASN A 224 15.12 -30.02 13.18
CA ASN A 224 16.38 -30.12 13.92
C ASN A 224 16.19 -30.06 15.46
N LEU A 225 14.95 -29.96 15.93
CA LEU A 225 14.53 -30.03 17.34
C LEU A 225 13.96 -31.42 17.67
#